data_AF-A0A538HHC0-F1
#
_entry.id   AF-A0A538HHC0-F1
#
_cell.length_a   1.000
_cell.length_b   1.000
_cell.length_c   1.000
_cell.angle_alpha   90.00
_cell.angle_beta   90.00
_cell.angle_gamma   90.00
#
_symmetry.space_group_name_H-M   'P 1'
#
loop_
_entity.id
_entity.type
_entity.pdbx_description
1 polymer ?
#
loop_
_entity_poly.entity_id
_entity_poly.type
_entity_poly.pdbx_seq_one_letter_code
_entity_poly.pdbx_strand_id
1 'polypeptide(L)'
;MSVRVAAASFAVGAVVLLVVWLTNLSFERAALLAPVLVVGVAAAAGLLVLWGRVGWAHFRESRHPRVILGAAAAIVVVGLVLTLLGVKLPRE
;
A
#
# COMPACT_ATOMS: atom_id res chain seq x y z
N MET A 1 1.57 -21.87 24.93
CA MET A 1 1.96 -21.19 23.67
C MET A 1 2.36 -19.77 24.01
N SER A 2 3.60 -19.35 23.74
CA SER A 2 4.04 -17.99 24.09
C SER A 2 3.28 -16.94 23.26
N VAL A 3 2.83 -15.86 23.90
CA VAL A 3 2.08 -14.75 23.27
C VAL A 3 2.78 -14.24 22.01
N ARG A 4 4.12 -14.20 22.01
CA ARG A 4 4.94 -13.80 20.85
C ARG A 4 4.74 -14.70 19.63
N VAL A 5 4.62 -16.01 19.84
CA VAL A 5 4.39 -16.99 18.76
C VAL A 5 2.99 -16.83 18.21
N ALA A 6 1.98 -16.67 19.07
CA ALA A 6 0.61 -16.43 18.63
C ALA A 6 0.48 -15.12 17.81
N ALA A 7 1.10 -14.03 18.26
CA ALA A 7 1.10 -12.76 17.54
C ALA A 7 1.82 -12.87 16.19
N ALA A 8 2.97 -13.56 16.15
CA ALA A 8 3.70 -13.79 14.90
C ALA A 8 2.88 -14.62 13.91
N SER A 9 2.27 -15.72 14.35
CA SER A 9 1.40 -16.56 13.52
C SER A 9 0.20 -15.78 12.98
N PHE A 10 -0.42 -14.92 13.81
CA PHE A 10 -1.53 -14.08 13.37
C PHE A 10 -1.09 -13.04 12.33
N ALA A 11 0.04 -12.37 12.56
CA ALA A 11 0.59 -11.39 11.62
C ALA A 11 0.91 -12.02 10.26
N VAL A 12 1.58 -13.19 10.26
CA VAL A 12 1.88 -13.91 9.02
C VAL A 12 0.59 -14.35 8.32
N GLY A 13 -0.37 -14.90 9.08
CA GLY A 13 -1.67 -15.31 8.52
C GLY A 13 -2.42 -14.14 7.88
N ALA A 14 -2.45 -12.97 8.53
CA ALA A 14 -3.06 -11.76 7.99
C ALA A 14 -2.38 -11.29 6.70
N VAL A 15 -1.05 -11.32 6.64
CA VAL A 15 -0.28 -10.96 5.43
C VAL A 15 -0.59 -11.91 4.28
N VAL A 16 -0.59 -13.23 4.53
CA VAL A 16 -0.91 -14.23 3.51
C VAL A 16 -2.34 -14.05 2.98
N LEU A 17 -3.32 -13.85 3.87
CA LEU A 17 -4.71 -13.62 3.47
C LEU A 17 -4.87 -12.34 2.64
N LEU A 18 -4.19 -11.26 3.04
CA LEU A 18 -4.22 -9.99 2.31
C LEU A 18 -3.64 -10.16 0.89
N VAL A 19 -2.52 -10.85 0.76
CA VAL A 19 -1.91 -11.12 -0.54
C VAL A 19 -2.80 -12.00 -1.41
N VAL A 20 -3.34 -13.10 -0.87
CA VAL A 20 -4.26 -13.99 -1.59
C VAL A 20 -5.46 -13.21 -2.11
N TRP A 21 -6.06 -12.35 -1.28
CA TRP A 21 -7.18 -11.51 -1.67
C TRP A 21 -6.79 -10.51 -2.78
N LEU A 22 -5.63 -9.86 -2.67
CA LEU A 22 -5.19 -8.86 -3.65
C LEU A 22 -4.80 -9.47 -5.00
N THR A 23 -4.24 -10.68 -4.99
CA THR A 23 -3.65 -11.32 -6.17
C THR A 23 -4.48 -12.47 -6.75
N ASN A 24 -5.59 -12.85 -6.10
CA ASN A 24 -6.39 -14.05 -6.42
C ASN A 24 -5.54 -15.34 -6.57
N LEU A 25 -4.39 -15.41 -5.89
CA LEU A 25 -3.52 -16.58 -5.91
C LEU A 25 -4.14 -17.75 -5.13
N SER A 26 -3.86 -18.98 -5.56
CA SER A 26 -4.26 -20.16 -4.79
C SER A 26 -3.54 -20.21 -3.44
N PHE A 27 -4.25 -20.63 -2.39
CA PHE A 27 -3.74 -20.71 -1.01
C PHE A 27 -2.44 -21.52 -0.90
N GLU A 28 -2.32 -22.59 -1.69
CA GLU A 28 -1.12 -23.44 -1.71
C GLU A 28 0.13 -22.67 -2.18
N ARG A 29 0.01 -21.89 -3.27
CA ARG A 29 1.13 -21.06 -3.76
C ARG A 29 1.47 -19.94 -2.79
N ALA A 30 0.46 -19.32 -2.17
CA ALA A 30 0.67 -18.28 -1.18
C ALA A 30 1.35 -18.81 0.09
N ALA A 31 1.02 -20.03 0.52
CA ALA A 31 1.68 -20.69 1.65
C ALA A 31 3.15 -21.03 1.35
N LEU A 32 3.44 -21.52 0.13
CA LEU A 32 4.81 -21.80 -0.31
C LEU A 32 5.64 -20.51 -0.44
N LEU A 33 5.02 -19.42 -0.90
CA LEU A 33 5.66 -18.11 -1.03
C LEU A 33 5.60 -17.28 0.25
N ALA A 34 4.99 -17.78 1.33
CA ALA A 34 4.76 -17.00 2.55
C ALA A 34 6.02 -16.30 3.09
N PRO A 35 7.22 -16.92 3.13
CA PRO A 35 8.43 -16.23 3.57
C PRO A 35 8.76 -15.01 2.69
N VAL A 36 8.65 -15.16 1.38
CA VAL A 36 8.91 -14.09 0.41
C VAL A 36 7.86 -12.99 0.52
N LEU A 37 6.59 -13.37 0.71
CA LEU A 37 5.49 -12.42 0.89
C LEU A 37 5.67 -11.61 2.17
N VAL A 38 6.03 -12.25 3.28
CA VAL A 38 6.29 -11.56 4.55
C VAL A 38 7.45 -10.59 4.40
N VAL A 39 8.55 -11.00 3.79
CA VAL A 39 9.71 -10.12 3.56
C VAL A 39 9.35 -8.97 2.61
N GLY A 40 8.66 -9.25 1.51
CA GLY A 40 8.23 -8.24 0.54
C GLY A 40 7.26 -7.21 1.16
N VAL A 41 6.29 -7.67 1.93
CA VAL A 41 5.34 -6.79 2.64
C VAL A 41 6.04 -6.01 3.74
N ALA A 42 6.96 -6.62 4.49
CA ALA A 42 7.75 -5.91 5.50
C ALA A 42 8.64 -4.82 4.88
N ALA A 43 9.29 -5.12 3.74
CA ALA A 43 10.10 -4.16 3.00
C ALA A 43 9.24 -3.01 2.45
N ALA A 44 8.10 -3.31 1.84
CA ALA A 44 7.16 -2.30 1.35
C ALA A 44 6.61 -1.44 2.49
N ALA A 45 6.22 -2.05 3.62
CA ALA A 45 5.77 -1.31 4.80
C ALA A 45 6.88 -0.40 5.35
N GLY A 46 8.12 -0.92 5.46
CA GLY A 46 9.27 -0.12 5.87
C GLY A 46 9.53 1.05 4.94
N LEU A 47 9.41 0.83 3.63
CA LEU A 47 9.53 1.88 2.62
C LEU A 47 8.42 2.93 2.78
N LEU A 48 7.16 2.51 2.88
CA LEU A 48 6.03 3.42 3.09
C LEU A 48 6.18 4.25 4.37
N VAL A 49 6.67 3.65 5.46
CA VAL A 49 6.96 4.36 6.71
C VAL A 49 8.10 5.35 6.53
N LEU A 50 9.18 4.94 5.86
CA LEU A 50 10.34 5.80 5.59
C LEU A 50 9.92 7.03 4.76
N TRP A 51 9.33 6.79 3.59
CA TRP A 51 8.89 7.83 2.67
C TRP A 51 7.75 8.66 3.24
N GLY A 52 6.82 8.03 3.95
CA GLY A 52 5.74 8.72 4.65
C GLY A 52 6.28 9.67 5.72
N ARG A 53 7.26 9.25 6.52
CA ARG A 53 7.89 10.11 7.54
C ARG A 53 8.65 11.27 6.92
N VAL A 54 9.45 11.00 5.87
CA VAL A 54 10.21 12.02 5.15
C VAL A 54 9.27 13.01 4.47
N GLY A 55 8.27 12.51 3.74
CA GLY A 55 7.25 13.32 3.09
C GLY A 55 6.45 14.15 4.10
N TRP A 56 6.10 13.58 5.26
CA TRP A 56 5.39 14.29 6.32
C TRP A 56 6.24 15.41 6.94
N ALA A 57 7.51 15.14 7.20
CA ALA A 57 8.45 16.15 7.69
C ALA A 57 8.58 17.29 6.68
N HIS A 58 8.81 16.98 5.40
CA HIS A 58 8.88 17.98 4.33
C HIS A 58 7.57 18.74 4.12
N PHE A 59 6.42 18.07 4.27
CA PHE A 59 5.10 18.69 4.14
C PHE A 59 4.84 19.69 5.27
N ARG A 60 5.24 19.36 6.51
CA ARG A 60 5.11 20.27 7.66
C ARG A 60 6.05 21.47 7.58
N GLU A 61 7.27 21.27 7.06
CA GLU A 61 8.26 22.34 6.88
C GLU A 61 7.94 23.25 5.67
N SER A 62 7.06 22.80 4.78
CA SER A 62 6.71 23.53 3.56
C SER A 62 5.94 24.82 3.88
N ARG A 63 6.25 25.91 3.17
CA ARG A 63 5.59 27.22 3.34
C ARG A 63 4.08 27.19 3.05
N HIS A 64 3.61 26.28 2.20
CA HIS A 64 2.21 26.25 1.73
C HIS A 64 1.60 24.83 1.75
N PRO A 65 1.42 24.20 2.93
CA PRO A 65 0.95 22.82 3.03
C PRO A 65 -0.48 22.63 2.46
N ARG A 66 -1.34 23.66 2.60
CA ARG A 66 -2.70 23.63 2.06
C ARG A 66 -2.74 23.57 0.53
N VAL A 67 -1.78 24.20 -0.15
CA VAL A 67 -1.71 24.19 -1.62
C VAL A 67 -1.28 22.82 -2.11
N ILE A 68 -0.31 22.19 -1.43
CA ILE A 68 0.14 20.82 -1.77
C ILE A 68 -1.01 19.83 -1.58
N LEU A 69 -1.73 19.91 -0.46
CA LEU A 69 -2.88 19.04 -0.21
C LEU A 69 -4.01 19.28 -1.24
N GLY A 70 -4.29 20.54 -1.56
CA GLY A 70 -5.28 20.91 -2.56
C GLY A 70 -4.91 20.42 -3.96
N ALA A 71 -3.64 20.53 -4.36
CA ALA A 71 -3.14 20.03 -5.64
C ALA A 71 -3.23 18.50 -5.71
N ALA A 72 -2.83 17.80 -4.65
CA ALA A 72 -2.95 16.34 -4.56
C ALA A 72 -4.42 15.90 -4.68
N ALA A 73 -5.33 16.55 -3.95
CA ALA A 73 -6.76 16.28 -4.04
C ALA A 73 -7.31 16.57 -5.45
N ALA A 74 -6.91 17.67 -6.07
CA ALA A 74 -7.33 18.02 -7.42
C ALA A 74 -6.91 16.96 -8.44
N ILE A 75 -5.68 16.44 -8.35
CA ILE A 75 -5.19 15.34 -9.21
C ILE A 75 -6.08 14.10 -9.05
N VAL A 76 -6.40 13.71 -7.81
CA VAL A 76 -7.26 12.55 -7.54
C VAL A 76 -8.67 12.77 -8.10
N VAL A 77 -9.26 13.95 -7.88
CA VAL A 77 -10.58 14.30 -8.40
C VAL A 77 -10.60 14.27 -9.92
N VAL A 78 -9.60 14.86 -10.58
CA VAL A 78 -9.48 14.83 -12.05
C VAL A 78 -9.36 13.39 -12.54
N GLY A 79 -8.52 12.57 -11.91
CA GLY A 79 -8.39 11.15 -12.28
C GLY A 79 -9.71 10.39 -12.15
N LEU A 80 -10.45 10.60 -11.06
CA LEU A 80 -11.77 10.01 -10.85
C LEU A 80 -12.78 10.49 -11.88
N VAL A 81 -12.81 11.79 -12.17
CA VAL A 81 -13.71 12.38 -13.18
C VAL A 81 -13.40 11.78 -14.56
N LEU A 82 -12.13 11.70 -14.96
CA LEU A 82 -11.75 11.08 -16.23
C LEU A 82 -12.12 9.59 -16.30
N THR A 83 -12.01 8.88 -15.18
CA THR A 83 -12.41 7.46 -15.06
C THR A 83 -13.92 7.29 -15.21
N LEU A 84 -14.72 8.13 -14.54
CA LEU A 84 -16.19 8.13 -14.63
C LEU A 84 -16.69 8.56 -16.01
N LEU A 85 -16.00 9.52 -16.63
CA LEU A 85 -16.26 9.95 -18.00
C LEU A 85 -15.87 8.89 -19.04
N GLY A 86 -15.26 7.77 -18.61
CA GLY A 86 -14.94 6.65 -19.49
C GLY A 86 -13.94 7.03 -20.57
N VAL A 87 -13.07 8.02 -20.31
CA VAL A 87 -12.04 8.44 -21.25
C VAL A 87 -11.11 7.26 -21.48
N LYS A 88 -11.32 6.57 -22.61
CA LYS A 88 -10.40 5.53 -23.07
C LYS A 88 -9.09 6.22 -23.37
N LEU A 89 -8.08 5.97 -22.54
CA LEU A 89 -6.71 6.32 -22.90
C LEU A 89 -6.43 5.70 -24.28
N PRO A 90 -5.92 6.48 -25.26
CA PRO A 90 -5.47 5.95 -26.53
C PRO A 90 -4.51 4.81 -26.23
N ARG A 91 -4.84 3.61 -26.70
CA ARG A 91 -3.94 2.47 -26.59
C ARG A 91 -3.01 2.55 -27.78
N GLU A 92 -1.76 2.81 -27.49
CA GLU A 92 -0.62 2.57 -28.38
C GLU A 92 -0.11 1.14 -28.13
#